data_AF-A0A8J6KUV7-F1
#
_entry.id   AF-A0A8J6KUV7-F1
#
_cell.length_a   1.000
_cell.length_b   1.000
_cell.length_c   1.000
_cell.angle_alpha   90.00
_cell.angle_beta   90.00
_cell.angle_gamma   90.00
#
_symmetry.space_group_name_H-M   'P 1'
#
loop_
_entity.id
_entity.type
_entity.pdbx_description
1 polymer ?
#
loop_
_entity_poly.entity_id
_entity_poly.type
_entity_poly.pdbx_seq_one_letter_code
_entity_poly.pdbx_strand_id
1 'polypeptide(L)' 'MTHKCYHGKARRVYNITQHAVGIIVNKQVIGKIPAKRINVRIEHIKHSKSRDSFLKRVKENDQKEKEAKEKGTWV' A
#
# COMPACT_ATOMS: atom_id res chain seq x y z
N MET A 1 6.83 16.16 11.76
CA MET A 1 6.95 14.87 12.45
C MET A 1 5.58 14.36 12.89
N THR A 2 5.32 13.05 12.83
CA THR A 2 4.03 12.43 13.22
C THR A 2 4.04 11.96 14.66
N HIS A 3 2.85 11.84 15.27
CA HIS A 3 2.71 11.24 16.59
C HIS A 3 3.22 9.77 16.60
N LYS A 4 3.93 9.38 17.66
CA LYS A 4 4.59 8.06 17.79
C LYS A 4 3.66 6.88 17.52
N CYS A 5 2.38 6.99 17.90
CA CYS A 5 1.37 5.95 17.66
C CYS A 5 1.09 5.62 16.17
N TYR A 6 1.62 6.39 15.23
CA TYR A 6 1.49 6.18 13.79
C TYR A 6 2.77 5.66 13.12
N HIS A 7 3.87 5.58 13.87
CA HIS A 7 5.13 5.06 13.34
C HIS A 7 5.01 3.56 13.03
N GLY A 8 5.75 3.08 12.02
CA GLY A 8 5.74 1.69 11.60
C GLY A 8 4.47 1.20 10.90
N LYS A 9 3.48 2.08 10.64
CA LYS A 9 2.23 1.69 9.96
C LYS A 9 2.34 1.89 8.44
N ALA A 10 2.35 0.80 7.68
CA ALA A 10 2.34 0.83 6.21
C ALA A 10 0.92 0.95 5.66
N ARG A 11 0.62 2.00 4.88
CA ARG A 11 -0.75 2.37 4.51
C ARG A 11 -0.89 3.08 3.18
N ARG A 12 -2.13 3.36 2.78
CA ARG A 12 -2.48 3.94 1.47
C ARG A 12 -2.52 5.47 1.53
N VAL A 13 -1.97 6.08 0.49
CA VAL A 13 -2.07 7.51 0.22
C VAL A 13 -3.47 7.84 -0.29
N TYR A 14 -4.05 8.96 0.15
CA TYR A 14 -5.36 9.44 -0.33
C TYR A 14 -5.27 10.81 -1.00
N ASN A 15 -4.30 11.65 -0.61
CA ASN A 15 -4.10 12.97 -1.17
C ASN A 15 -2.61 13.31 -1.17
N ILE A 16 -2.20 14.20 -2.07
CA ILE A 16 -0.83 14.70 -2.19
C ILE A 16 -0.90 16.22 -2.18
N THR A 17 -0.04 16.85 -1.39
CA THR A 17 0.16 18.30 -1.33
C THR A 17 1.62 18.61 -1.63
N GLN A 18 1.95 19.88 -1.87
CA GLN A 18 3.30 20.29 -2.29
C GLN A 18 4.44 19.73 -1.42
N HIS A 19 4.28 19.72 -0.09
CA HIS A 19 5.32 19.30 0.86
C HIS A 19 4.94 18.10 1.72
N ALA A 20 3.71 17.60 1.59
CA ALA A 20 3.19 16.54 2.45
C ALA A 20 2.27 15.59 1.69
N VAL A 21 2.14 14.38 2.22
CA VAL A 21 1.29 13.33 1.70
C VAL A 21 0.23 13.00 2.74
N GLY A 22 -1.03 12.97 2.30
CA GLY A 22 -2.15 12.51 3.08
C GLY A 22 -2.21 10.98 3.07
N ILE A 23 -2.12 10.36 4.24
CA ILE A 23 -2.18 8.90 4.43
C ILE A 23 -3.41 8.56 5.28
N ILE A 24 -4.13 7.49 4.89
CA ILE A 24 -5.21 6.93 5.71
C ILE A 24 -4.63 5.91 6.66
N VAL A 25 -4.78 6.14 7.96
CA VAL A 25 -4.32 5.30 9.08
C VAL A 25 -5.43 4.81 9.98
N ASN A 26 -5.77 3.54 9.89
CA ASN A 26 -6.59 2.84 10.87
C ASN A 26 -5.87 2.81 12.22
N LYS A 27 -6.54 3.36 13.21
CA LYS A 27 -6.07 3.35 14.59
C LYS A 27 -7.07 2.54 15.38
N GLN A 28 -6.61 1.54 16.13
CA GLN A 28 -7.48 0.86 17.07
C GLN A 28 -7.79 1.83 18.21
N VAL A 29 -9.07 2.04 18.46
CA VAL A 29 -9.60 2.87 19.56
C VAL A 29 -10.76 2.08 20.15
N ILE A 30 -10.54 1.51 21.34
CA ILE A 30 -11.50 0.77 22.18
C ILE A 30 -12.59 0.05 21.36
N GLY A 31 -12.31 -1.20 20.99
CA GLY A 31 -13.27 -2.07 20.28
C GLY A 31 -13.53 -1.70 18.81
N LYS A 32 -13.06 -0.55 18.32
CA LYS A 32 -13.26 -0.10 16.94
C LYS A 32 -11.93 0.21 16.25
N ILE A 33 -11.95 0.15 14.92
CA ILE A 33 -10.78 0.44 14.07
C ILE A 33 -11.16 1.57 13.09
N PRO A 34 -11.31 2.82 13.57
CA PRO A 34 -11.58 3.96 12.70
C PRO A 34 -10.41 4.28 11.78
N ALA A 35 -10.71 4.61 10.52
CA ALA A 35 -9.76 5.17 9.57
C ALA A 35 -9.51 6.65 9.90
N LYS A 36 -8.28 6.99 10.32
CA LYS A 36 -7.85 8.38 10.57
C LYS A 36 -7.10 8.91 9.35
N ARG A 37 -7.36 10.14 8.93
CA ARG A 37 -6.59 10.81 7.87
C ARG A 37 -5.50 11.67 8.50
N ILE A 38 -4.27 11.55 8.01
CA ILE A 38 -3.11 12.23 8.57
C ILE A 38 -2.26 12.78 7.42
N ASN A 39 -1.79 14.02 7.54
CA ASN A 39 -0.86 14.62 6.59
C ASN A 39 0.56 14.54 7.15
N VAL A 40 1.47 13.98 6.36
CA VAL A 40 2.84 13.67 6.78
C VAL A 40 3.82 14.23 5.76
N ARG A 41 4.91 14.88 6.20
CA ARG A 41 5.97 15.33 5.28
C ARG A 41 6.66 14.17 4.59
N ILE A 42 7.11 14.41 3.36
CA ILE A 42 7.74 13.39 2.49
C ILE A 42 8.97 12.75 3.17
N GLU A 43 9.74 13.52 3.94
CA GLU A 43 10.91 13.07 4.70
C GLU A 43 10.63 11.91 5.67
N HIS A 44 9.40 11.80 6.18
CA HIS A 44 9.02 10.79 7.16
C HIS A 44 8.35 9.56 6.53
N ILE A 45 8.25 9.51 5.20
CA ILE A 45 7.57 8.45 4.47
C ILE A 45 8.61 7.64 3.71
N LYS A 46 8.47 6.32 3.75
CA LYS A 46 9.23 5.38 2.92
C LYS A 46 8.27 4.47 2.18
N HIS A 47 8.60 4.16 0.93
CA HIS A 47 7.82 3.22 0.12
C HIS A 47 7.93 1.80 0.70
N SER A 48 6.81 1.07 0.76
CA SER A 48 6.79 -0.29 1.29
C SER A 48 7.10 -1.31 0.20
N LYS A 49 8.20 -2.06 0.39
CA LYS A 49 8.64 -3.11 -0.55
C LYS A 49 7.73 -4.34 -0.60
N SER A 50 6.84 -4.51 0.38
CA SER A 50 5.91 -5.65 0.44
C SER A 50 4.91 -5.64 -0.73
N ARG A 51 4.51 -4.46 -1.21
CA ARG A 51 3.59 -4.35 -2.34
C ARG A 51 4.29 -4.67 -3.67
N ASP A 52 5.57 -4.33 -3.80
CA ASP A 52 6.34 -4.53 -5.03
C ASP A 52 6.48 -6.01 -5.38
N SER A 53 6.79 -6.86 -4.40
CA SER A 53 6.87 -8.31 -4.62
C SER A 53 5.52 -8.93 -5.00
N PHE A 54 4.43 -8.43 -4.42
CA PHE A 54 3.09 -8.85 -4.82
C PHE A 54 2.78 -8.46 -6.27
N LEU A 55 3.08 -7.22 -6.66
CA LEU A 55 2.83 -6.75 -8.03
C LEU A 55 3.64 -7.51 -9.07
N LYS A 56 4.89 -7.88 -8.76
CA LYS A 56 5.72 -8.73 -9.63
C LYS A 56 5.08 -10.10 -9.87
N ARG A 57 4.64 -10.78 -8.80
CA ARG A 57 3.96 -12.08 -8.91
C ARG A 57 2.66 -12.01 -9.71
N VAL A 58 1.87 -10.95 -9.53
CA VAL A 58 0.64 -10.76 -10.31
C VAL A 58 0.95 -10.65 -11.80
N LYS A 59 2.00 -9.91 -12.19
CA LYS A 59 2.42 -9.79 -13.59
C LYS A 59 2.93 -11.11 -14.15
N GLU A 60 3.73 -11.84 -13.40
CA GLU A 60 4.25 -13.15 -13.80
C GLU A 60 3.12 -14.18 -14.02
N ASN A 61 2.11 -14.16 -13.14
CA ASN A 61 0.96 -15.06 -13.27
C ASN A 61 0.08 -14.68 -14.46
N ASP A 62 -0.20 -13.40 -14.67
CA ASP A 62 -0.97 -12.92 -15.83
C ASP A 62 -0.28 -13.30 -17.16
N GLN A 63 1.05 -13.25 -17.20
CA GLN A 63 1.81 -13.70 -18.37
C GLN A 63 1.67 -15.22 -18.60
N LYS A 64 1.79 -16.02 -17.55
CA LYS A 64 1.59 -17.48 -17.63
C LYS A 64 0.18 -17.84 -18.08
N GLU A 65 -0.83 -17.11 -17.61
CA GLU A 65 -2.22 -17.29 -18.00
C GLU A 65 -2.46 -17.01 -19.48
N LYS A 66 -1.86 -15.93 -20.00
CA LYS A 66 -1.90 -15.64 -21.44
C LYS A 66 -1.24 -16.73 -22.27
N GLU A 67 -0.04 -17.16 -21.89
CA GLU A 67 0.69 -18.22 -22.60
C GLU A 67 -0.03 -19.57 -22.56
N ALA A 68 -0.64 -19.92 -21.43
CA ALA A 68 -1.41 -21.15 -21.30
C ALA A 68 -2.70 -21.10 -22.14
N LYS A 69 -3.38 -19.94 -22.17
CA LYS A 69 -4.56 -19.71 -23.02
C LYS A 69 -4.23 -19.81 -24.50
N GLU A 70 -3.08 -19.30 -24.94
CA GLU A 70 -2.60 -19.43 -26.32
C GLU A 70 -2.26 -20.88 -26.68
N LYS A 71 -1.68 -21.63 -25.75
CA LYS A 71 -1.33 -23.05 -25.93
C LYS A 71 -2.51 -24.01 -25.76
N GLY A 72 -3.67 -23.53 -25.30
CA GLY A 72 -4.83 -24.35 -24.96
C GLY A 72 -4.63 -25.25 -23.73
N THR A 73 -3.61 -24.95 -22.92
CA THR A 73 -3.29 -25.67 -21.69
C THR A 73 -3.80 -24.91 -20.47
N TRP A 74 -3.99 -25.59 -19.35
CA TRP A 74 -4.24 -24.93 -18.06
C TRP A 74 -2.94 -24.41 -17.44
N VAL A 75 -3.04 -23.35 -16.63
CA VAL A 75 -1.94 -22.77 -15.84
C VAL A 75 -1.78 -23.50 -14.52
#